data_AF-A0A7V1G9X6-F1
#
_entry.id   AF-A0A7V1G9X6-F1
#
_cell.length_a   1.000
_cell.length_b   1.000
_cell.length_c   1.000
_cell.angle_alpha   90.00
_cell.angle_beta   90.00
_cell.angle_gamma   90.00
#
_symmetry.space_group_name_H-M   'P 1'
#
loop_
_entity.id
_entity.type
_entity.pdbx_description
1 polymer ?
#
loop_
_entity_poly.entity_id
_entity_poly.type
_entity_poly.pdbx_seq_one_letter_code
_entity_poly.pdbx_strand_id
1 'polypeptide(L)'
;MPAAYKSHKVSKADVVRELLMKARFLGKVGIFSFVIFSILIYKLSSNWDNTKTYVLLSSGLAAASLIFFFLMRRIVSALDKNPSNDVIIKWSDFLEPYYVPKFVLKKKRNPFIVEDNED
;
A
#
# COMPACT_ATOMS: atom_id res chain seq x y z
N MET A 1 -0.17 14.31 41.69
CA MET A 1 -1.22 13.69 40.86
C MET A 1 -0.64 13.41 39.48
N PRO A 2 -0.30 12.15 39.14
CA PRO A 2 0.17 11.83 37.80
C PRO A 2 -0.99 11.95 36.81
N ALA A 3 -0.76 12.66 35.71
CA ALA A 3 -1.72 12.86 34.64
C ALA A 3 -2.11 11.51 34.03
N ALA A 4 -3.40 11.16 34.09
CA ALA A 4 -3.94 9.99 33.43
C ALA A 4 -3.67 10.10 31.92
N TYR A 5 -2.72 9.31 31.42
CA TYR A 5 -2.47 9.15 30.00
C TYR A 5 -3.69 8.46 29.40
N LYS A 6 -4.61 9.23 28.81
CA LYS A 6 -5.73 8.69 28.03
C LYS A 6 -5.12 7.91 26.86
N SER A 7 -5.00 6.59 27.01
CA SER A 7 -4.77 5.73 25.86
C SER A 7 -5.95 5.93 24.92
N HIS A 8 -5.72 6.64 23.83
CA HIS A 8 -6.64 6.61 22.70
C HIS A 8 -6.66 5.15 22.24
N LYS A 9 -7.62 4.36 22.75
CA LYS A 9 -7.92 3.03 22.19
C LYS A 9 -8.30 3.28 20.73
N VAL A 10 -7.32 3.16 19.83
CA VAL A 10 -7.56 3.27 18.41
C VAL A 10 -8.53 2.14 18.08
N SER A 11 -9.74 2.48 17.64
CA SER A 11 -10.74 1.47 17.35
C SER A 11 -10.22 0.59 16.21
N LYS A 12 -10.36 -0.73 16.35
CA LYS A 12 -10.05 -1.70 15.29
C LYS A 12 -10.68 -1.29 13.94
N ALA A 13 -11.89 -0.73 14.00
CA ALA A 13 -12.61 -0.22 12.84
C ALA A 13 -11.87 0.95 12.15
N ASP A 14 -11.26 1.85 12.91
CA ASP A 14 -10.54 3.00 12.36
C ASP A 14 -9.25 2.55 11.66
N VAL A 15 -8.52 1.60 12.25
CA VAL A 15 -7.30 1.05 11.64
C VAL A 15 -7.63 0.30 10.35
N VAL A 16 -8.66 -0.55 10.37
CA VAL A 16 -9.11 -1.26 9.16
C VAL A 16 -9.57 -0.29 8.09
N ARG A 17 -10.30 0.77 8.46
CA ARG A 17 -10.75 1.81 7.52
C ARG A 17 -9.57 2.57 6.91
N GLU A 18 -8.54 2.90 7.71
CA GLU A 18 -7.32 3.55 7.24
C GLU A 18 -6.54 2.64 6.27
N LEU A 19 -6.36 1.37 6.60
CA LEU A 19 -5.71 0.38 5.73
C LEU A 19 -6.49 0.17 4.42
N LEU A 20 -7.82 0.12 4.49
CA LEU A 20 -8.70 0.01 3.31
C LEU A 20 -8.57 1.22 2.39
N MET A 21 -8.60 2.44 2.95
CA MET A 21 -8.40 3.65 2.15
C MET A 21 -7.03 3.66 1.45
N LYS A 22 -5.98 3.24 2.16
CA LYS A 22 -4.62 3.13 1.60
C LYS A 22 -4.53 2.10 0.49
N ALA A 23 -4.97 0.87 0.73
CA ALA A 23 -4.93 -0.19 -0.26
C ALA A 23 -5.76 0.19 -1.52
N ARG A 24 -6.88 0.89 -1.35
CA ARG A 24 -7.66 1.45 -2.47
C ARG A 24 -6.88 2.54 -3.22
N PHE A 25 -6.20 3.44 -2.51
CA PHE A 25 -5.37 4.48 -3.13
C PHE A 25 -4.20 3.88 -3.92
N LEU A 26 -3.43 2.97 -3.30
CA LEU A 26 -2.32 2.26 -3.93
C LEU A 26 -2.79 1.44 -5.14
N GLY A 27 -3.97 0.81 -5.06
CA GLY A 27 -4.60 0.15 -6.20
C GLY A 27 -4.85 1.11 -7.38
N LYS A 28 -5.36 2.32 -7.13
CA LYS A 28 -5.54 3.33 -8.18
C LYS A 28 -4.21 3.78 -8.78
N VAL A 29 -3.17 3.94 -7.97
CA VAL A 29 -1.82 4.26 -8.45
C VAL A 29 -1.30 3.14 -9.37
N GLY A 30 -1.50 1.87 -9.00
CA GLY A 30 -1.12 0.73 -9.83
C GLY A 30 -1.78 0.74 -11.22
N ILE A 31 -3.10 0.97 -11.29
CA ILE A 31 -3.81 1.11 -12.57
C ILE A 31 -3.28 2.31 -13.36
N PHE A 32 -3.08 3.45 -12.70
CA PHE A 32 -2.60 4.66 -13.35
C PHE A 32 -1.20 4.45 -13.96
N SER A 33 -0.29 3.83 -13.23
CA SER A 33 1.02 3.43 -13.72
C SER A 33 0.93 2.48 -14.92
N PHE A 34 0.03 1.49 -14.86
CA PHE A 34 -0.20 0.59 -16.00
C PHE A 34 -0.60 1.37 -17.26
N VAL A 35 -1.57 2.28 -17.15
CA VAL A 35 -2.00 3.11 -18.30
C VAL A 35 -0.85 3.94 -18.87
N ILE A 36 -0.03 4.57 -18.01
CA ILE A 36 1.15 5.33 -18.45
C ILE A 36 2.13 4.44 -19.22
N PHE A 37 2.48 3.27 -18.66
CA PHE A 37 3.43 2.38 -19.32
C PHE A 37 2.87 1.79 -20.61
N SER A 38 1.56 1.51 -20.69
CA SER A 38 0.91 1.10 -21.94
C SER A 38 1.00 2.17 -23.03
N ILE A 39 0.78 3.45 -22.68
CA ILE A 39 0.96 4.57 -23.61
C ILE A 39 2.43 4.69 -24.03
N LEU A 40 3.36 4.51 -23.09
CA LEU A 40 4.79 4.55 -23.36
C LEU A 40 5.21 3.46 -24.36
N ILE A 41 4.72 2.23 -24.16
CA ILE A 41 4.96 1.10 -25.06
C ILE A 41 4.41 1.40 -26.45
N TYR A 42 3.18 1.88 -26.56
CA TYR A 42 2.56 2.22 -27.85
C TYR A 42 3.35 3.30 -28.61
N LYS A 43 3.82 4.32 -27.89
CA LYS A 43 4.61 5.40 -28.48
C LYS A 43 6.01 4.93 -28.91
N LEU A 44 6.67 4.12 -28.08
CA LEU A 44 8.02 3.64 -28.34
C LEU A 44 8.07 2.53 -29.39
N SER A 45 7.01 1.71 -29.51
CA SER A 45 6.95 0.63 -30.50
C SER A 45 7.01 1.12 -31.95
N SER A 46 6.66 2.38 -32.20
CA SER A 46 6.80 3.00 -33.53
C SER A 46 8.24 3.12 -34.01
N ASN A 47 9.24 3.10 -33.12
CA ASN A 47 10.67 3.18 -33.42
C ASN A 47 11.43 1.98 -32.83
N TRP A 48 10.91 0.77 -33.08
CA TRP A 48 11.32 -0.47 -32.41
C TRP A 48 12.84 -0.71 -32.41
N ASP A 49 13.52 -0.44 -33.51
CA ASP A 49 14.96 -0.73 -33.67
C ASP A 49 15.84 0.06 -32.69
N ASN A 50 15.43 1.28 -32.32
CA ASN A 50 16.19 2.14 -31.40
C ASN A 50 15.71 2.07 -29.95
N THR A 51 14.50 1.53 -29.69
CA THR A 51 13.85 1.63 -28.38
C THR A 51 13.52 0.27 -27.74
N LYS A 52 13.95 -0.85 -28.34
CA LYS A 52 13.66 -2.21 -27.89
C LYS A 52 13.83 -2.42 -26.38
N THR A 53 14.94 -1.95 -25.80
CA THR A 53 15.21 -2.07 -24.36
C THR A 53 14.21 -1.31 -23.51
N TYR A 54 13.83 -0.09 -23.92
CA TYR A 54 12.84 0.72 -23.24
C TYR A 54 11.44 0.12 -23.33
N VAL A 55 11.09 -0.48 -24.48
CA VAL A 55 9.82 -1.20 -24.64
C VAL A 55 9.76 -2.43 -23.76
N LEU A 56 10.86 -3.21 -23.68
CA LEU A 56 10.95 -4.38 -22.81
C LEU A 56 10.80 -3.99 -21.34
N LEU A 57 11.53 -2.95 -20.90
CA LEU A 57 11.47 -2.43 -19.54
C LEU A 57 10.06 -1.91 -19.20
N SER A 58 9.45 -1.15 -20.12
CA SER A 58 8.10 -0.60 -19.93
C SER A 58 7.05 -1.69 -19.87
N SER A 59 7.20 -2.76 -20.67
CA SER A 59 6.34 -3.95 -20.61
C SER A 59 6.46 -4.65 -19.26
N GLY A 60 7.69 -4.80 -18.74
CA GLY A 60 7.93 -5.34 -17.41
C GLY A 60 7.29 -4.50 -16.30
N LEU A 61 7.42 -3.18 -16.37
CA LEU A 61 6.80 -2.25 -15.41
C LEU A 61 5.28 -2.22 -15.52
N ALA A 62 4.71 -2.36 -16.72
CA ALA A 62 3.27 -2.49 -16.91
C ALA A 62 2.75 -3.78 -16.26
N ALA A 63 3.42 -4.92 -16.49
CA ALA A 63 3.06 -6.19 -15.86
C ALA A 63 3.18 -6.13 -14.33
N ALA A 64 4.26 -5.56 -13.81
CA ALA A 64 4.45 -5.35 -12.38
C ALA A 64 3.34 -4.45 -11.78
N SER A 65 2.93 -3.40 -12.50
CA SER A 65 1.83 -2.50 -12.08
C SER A 65 0.49 -3.22 -11.99
N LEU A 66 0.20 -4.14 -12.93
CA LEU A 66 -0.99 -4.99 -12.86
C LEU A 66 -0.94 -5.96 -11.67
N ILE A 67 0.18 -6.65 -11.48
CA ILE A 67 0.37 -7.57 -10.34
C ILE A 67 0.18 -6.81 -9.02
N PHE A 68 0.75 -5.62 -8.91
CA PHE A 68 0.60 -4.75 -7.76
C PHE A 68 -0.86 -4.35 -7.54
N PHE A 69 -1.60 -4.00 -8.59
CA PHE A 69 -3.03 -3.71 -8.50
C PHE A 69 -3.84 -4.92 -7.98
N PHE A 70 -3.59 -6.12 -8.51
CA PHE A 70 -4.26 -7.34 -8.03
C PHE A 70 -3.94 -7.64 -6.56
N LEU A 71 -2.69 -7.43 -6.15
CA LEU A 71 -2.27 -7.57 -4.76
C LEU A 71 -3.04 -6.60 -3.86
N MET A 72 -3.11 -5.31 -4.23
CA MET A 72 -3.88 -4.31 -3.49
C MET A 72 -5.37 -4.66 -3.39
N ARG A 73 -5.97 -5.17 -4.48
CA ARG A 73 -7.36 -5.62 -4.49
C ARG A 73 -7.58 -6.83 -3.57
N ARG A 74 -6.61 -7.74 -3.49
CA ARG A 74 -6.62 -8.88 -2.56
C ARG A 74 -6.57 -8.40 -1.11
N ILE A 75 -5.72 -7.41 -0.80
CA ILE A 75 -5.62 -6.80 0.53
C ILE A 75 -6.94 -6.14 0.92
N VAL A 76 -7.53 -5.35 0.02
CA VAL A 76 -8.85 -4.73 0.25
C VAL A 76 -9.89 -5.79 0.56
N SER A 77 -9.96 -6.86 -0.23
CA SER A 77 -10.91 -7.96 -0.02
C SER A 77 -10.71 -8.69 1.33
N ALA A 78 -9.46 -8.88 1.74
CA ALA A 78 -9.12 -9.49 3.03
C ALA A 78 -9.48 -8.60 4.22
N LEU A 79 -9.37 -7.28 4.08
CA LEU A 79 -9.68 -6.31 5.13
C LEU A 79 -11.19 -5.96 5.22
N ASP A 80 -11.97 -6.19 4.17
CA ASP A 80 -13.41 -5.89 4.13
C ASP A 80 -14.25 -6.97 4.84
N LYS A 81 -13.75 -8.22 4.91
CA LYS A 81 -14.47 -9.39 5.47
C LYS A 81 -14.10 -9.67 6.93
N ASN A 82 -14.36 -8.73 7.84
CA ASN A 82 -14.10 -8.88 9.28
C ASN A 82 -12.72 -9.49 9.61
N PRO A 83 -11.62 -8.77 9.33
CA PRO A 83 -10.27 -9.32 9.42
C PRO A 83 -9.90 -9.71 10.87
N SER A 84 -9.18 -10.82 11.01
CA SER A 84 -8.52 -11.18 12.27
C SER A 84 -7.39 -10.18 12.58
N ASN A 85 -6.97 -10.11 13.85
CA ASN A 85 -5.91 -9.19 14.26
C ASN A 85 -4.59 -9.49 13.53
N ASP A 86 -4.28 -10.77 13.27
CA ASP A 86 -3.08 -11.17 12.52
C ASP A 86 -3.09 -10.69 11.08
N VAL A 87 -4.27 -10.67 10.44
CA VAL A 87 -4.44 -10.16 9.08
C VAL A 87 -4.23 -8.64 9.05
N ILE A 88 -4.68 -7.93 10.09
CA ILE A 88 -4.48 -6.49 10.22
C ILE A 88 -3.00 -6.17 10.40
N ILE A 89 -2.29 -6.87 11.29
CA ILE A 89 -0.86 -6.66 11.56
C ILE A 89 -0.05 -6.93 10.29
N LYS A 90 -0.26 -8.10 9.66
CA LYS A 90 0.44 -8.50 8.44
C LYS A 90 0.31 -7.46 7.31
N TRP A 91 -0.90 -6.95 7.07
CA TRP A 91 -1.11 -5.97 6.01
C TRP A 91 -0.74 -4.55 6.43
N SER A 92 -0.78 -4.23 7.72
CA SER A 92 -0.25 -2.97 8.26
C SER A 92 1.25 -2.87 8.01
N ASP A 93 2.02 -3.90 8.38
CA ASP A 93 3.48 -3.92 8.20
C ASP A 93 3.86 -3.89 6.72
N PHE A 94 3.08 -4.59 5.86
CA PHE A 94 3.26 -4.54 4.42
C PHE A 94 2.97 -3.15 3.81
N LEU A 95 1.97 -2.43 4.34
CA LEU A 95 1.58 -1.09 3.87
C LEU A 95 2.39 0.04 4.53
N GLU A 96 3.12 -0.23 5.60
CA GLU A 96 3.99 0.71 6.30
C GLU A 96 5.07 1.36 5.41
N PRO A 97 5.81 0.65 4.53
CA PRO A 97 6.75 1.31 3.63
C PRO A 97 6.06 2.23 2.60
N TYR A 98 4.77 2.01 2.34
CA TYR A 98 3.95 2.83 1.46
C TYR A 98 3.23 3.97 2.21
N TYR A 99 3.53 4.17 3.50
CA TYR A 99 3.11 5.37 4.22
C TYR A 99 3.66 6.61 3.49
N VAL A 100 2.82 7.63 3.41
CA VAL A 100 3.15 9.00 2.95
C VAL A 100 4.57 9.37 3.38
N PRO A 101 5.40 10.02 2.53
CA PRO A 101 6.77 10.38 2.89
C PRO A 101 6.78 11.04 4.27
N LYS A 102 7.71 10.60 5.13
CA LYS A 102 7.89 10.94 6.55
C LYS A 102 7.87 12.44 6.90
N PHE A 103 7.73 13.33 5.91
CA PHE A 103 7.70 14.78 6.03
C PHE A 103 6.34 15.38 6.44
N VAL A 104 5.20 14.67 6.29
CA VAL A 104 3.88 15.29 6.54
C VAL A 104 3.21 14.87 7.86
N LEU A 105 3.49 13.67 8.39
CA LEU A 105 2.81 13.18 9.61
C LEU A 105 3.82 12.47 10.52
N LYS A 106 3.93 12.97 11.76
CA LYS A 106 4.67 12.37 12.88
C LYS A 106 4.52 10.84 12.87
N LYS A 107 5.65 10.11 13.04
CA LYS A 107 5.71 8.65 13.25
C LYS A 107 4.55 8.20 14.16
N LYS A 108 3.46 7.71 13.56
CA LYS A 108 2.37 7.10 14.31
C LYS A 108 2.75 5.63 14.43
N ARG A 109 3.36 5.28 15.58
CA ARG A 109 3.68 3.89 15.96
C ARG A 109 2.41 3.04 15.79
N ASN A 110 2.57 1.86 15.22
CA ASN A 110 1.51 0.86 15.08
C ASN A 110 0.91 0.58 16.48
N PRO A 111 -0.38 0.89 16.73
CA PRO A 111 -0.98 0.77 18.07
C PRO A 111 -1.18 -0.68 18.54
N PHE A 112 -0.85 -1.67 17.68
CA PHE A 112 -0.92 -3.10 17.99
C PHE A 112 0.42 -3.72 18.42
N ILE A 113 1.53 -2.97 18.35
CA ILE A 113 2.80 -3.39 18.95
C ILE A 113 2.72 -3.00 20.43
N VAL A 114 2.05 -3.83 21.22
CA VAL A 114 2.26 -3.87 22.67
C VAL A 114 3.60 -4.57 22.84
N GLU A 115 4.63 -3.83 23.24
CA GLU A 115 5.76 -4.45 23.92
C GLU A 115 5.16 -4.96 25.25
N ASP A 116 4.97 -6.27 25.36
CA ASP A 116 4.83 -6.93 26.66
C ASP A 116 6.17 -6.75 27.39
N ASN A 117 6.35 -5.58 28.00
CA ASN A 117 7.34 -5.40 29.05
C ASN A 117 6.59 -5.64 30.36
N GLU A 118 6.44 -6.92 30.70
CA GLU A 118 6.41 -7.35 32.09
C GLU A 118 7.84 -7.22 32.63
N ASP A 119 8.08 -6.19 33.43
CA ASP A 119 9.10 -6.15 34.50
C ASP A 119 8.51 -5.36 35.69
#